data_AF-A0A1N6FP83-F1
#
_entry.id   AF-A0A1N6FP83-F1
#
_cell.length_a   1.000
_cell.length_b   1.000
_cell.length_c   1.000
_cell.angle_alpha   90.00
_cell.angle_beta   90.00
_cell.angle_gamma   90.00
#
_symmetry.space_group_name_H-M   'P 1'
#
loop_
_entity.id
_entity.type
_entity.pdbx_description
1 polymer ?
#
loop_
_entity_poly.entity_id
_entity_poly.type
_entity_poly.pdbx_seq_one_letter_code
_entity_poly.pdbx_strand_id
1 'polypeptide(L)'
;MDDNQIIRNFEKEVLDKSHEKYPFFQYSDNIVIPYILQVYGDTERHRDNLIRQGHNDINFSIFLNNMLHGMGHCIRWIVNRDGSNLKNITTETYQQLHEMAADFLGWGAGYHMIAQEFVTWSRKIKKATVDVVNREITFINPEFFDYSKIFDLQVLYASRMALIYESYPHSVMEQEFSEWIKSIDFKKPPIANHIDWKKGRLSMSYPLLYSKMKEVLFPELEETTDFEGYNLQQLRQFFALSFLSFYFIRWIEGYLDSGMGENNLSYGSNPLSMSADKFKKLMCQITGLNVELVSSIIKDLTFNPSSFHTSVTIQPFIYSQGEYYILPNLFVQVEPSRMMLGALNKGEKKRVYDKLINSIEKTNLDLIGRKVKQLPNIVCYLEKTLKNNGQRICPDIILIDPTRKFLLVADYKHFIGPISGSEVEYKIKELEKAINQVQKYIDNLNQLSKVELISIQDFTVSGLIITHKPLPVPIPIKNNIPIVDMKTFNQLVQDAIFKKMGIYGVTKSINHWYHSEPKNVFSEFESEIIVEDWKVKRTQHKFA
;
A
#
# COMPACT_ATOMS: atom_id res chain seq x y z
N MET A 1 8.69 -35.37 -16.99
CA MET A 1 8.76 -34.41 -15.88
C MET A 1 7.35 -33.88 -15.70
N ASP A 2 6.79 -33.91 -14.49
CA ASP A 2 5.46 -33.31 -14.20
C ASP A 2 5.53 -31.80 -14.43
N ASP A 3 4.47 -31.19 -14.99
CA ASP A 3 4.32 -29.75 -15.23
C ASP A 3 4.77 -28.91 -14.04
N ASN A 4 4.44 -29.29 -12.81
CA ASN A 4 4.89 -28.58 -11.61
C ASN A 4 6.41 -28.53 -11.50
N GLN A 5 7.08 -29.64 -11.80
CA GLN A 5 8.54 -29.71 -11.78
C GLN A 5 9.14 -28.88 -12.91
N ILE A 6 8.50 -28.83 -14.09
CA ILE A 6 8.93 -27.96 -15.19
C ILE A 6 8.84 -26.49 -14.79
N ILE A 7 7.70 -26.07 -14.23
CA ILE A 7 7.47 -24.69 -13.78
C ILE A 7 8.49 -24.31 -12.71
N ARG A 8 8.74 -25.17 -11.71
CA ARG A 8 9.74 -24.90 -10.66
C ARG A 8 11.18 -24.83 -11.18
N ASN A 9 11.52 -25.69 -12.14
CA ASN A 9 12.84 -25.64 -12.76
C ASN A 9 13.00 -24.35 -13.57
N PHE A 10 11.97 -23.92 -14.31
CA PHE A 10 11.97 -22.63 -15.00
C PHE A 10 12.13 -21.45 -14.02
N GLU A 11 11.37 -21.43 -12.93
CA GLU A 11 11.45 -20.37 -11.90
C GLU A 11 12.90 -20.20 -11.41
N LYS A 12 13.52 -21.31 -11.01
CA LYS A 12 14.83 -21.31 -10.38
C LYS A 12 16.00 -21.10 -11.36
N GLU A 13 15.95 -21.75 -12.52
CA GLU A 13 17.10 -21.81 -13.43
C GLU A 13 17.04 -20.74 -14.54
N VAL A 14 15.87 -20.16 -14.80
CA VAL A 14 15.68 -19.15 -15.85
C VAL A 14 15.22 -17.82 -15.24
N LEU A 15 14.03 -17.79 -14.63
CA LEU A 15 13.42 -16.54 -14.16
C LEU A 15 14.27 -15.84 -13.09
N ASP A 16 14.69 -16.56 -12.04
CA ASP A 16 15.44 -16.00 -10.92
C ASP A 16 16.88 -15.61 -11.29
N LYS A 17 17.40 -16.03 -12.44
CA LYS A 17 18.76 -15.72 -12.92
C LYS A 17 18.80 -14.73 -14.10
N SER A 18 17.66 -14.48 -14.75
CA SER A 18 17.62 -13.63 -15.95
C SER A 18 18.12 -12.20 -15.70
N HIS A 19 18.07 -11.71 -14.45
CA HIS A 19 18.57 -10.39 -14.08
C HIS A 19 20.09 -10.24 -14.27
N GLU A 20 20.86 -11.32 -14.19
CA GLU A 20 22.32 -11.33 -14.33
C GLU A 20 22.78 -10.96 -15.76
N LYS A 21 21.88 -11.06 -16.74
CA LYS A 21 22.15 -10.75 -18.16
C LYS A 21 22.09 -9.27 -18.49
N TYR A 22 21.50 -8.45 -17.61
CA TYR A 22 21.34 -7.02 -17.85
C TYR A 22 22.68 -6.30 -17.61
N PRO A 23 23.18 -5.48 -18.56
CA PRO A 23 24.47 -4.80 -18.41
C PRO A 23 24.61 -4.00 -17.12
N PHE A 24 23.51 -3.38 -16.67
CA PHE A 24 23.50 -2.56 -15.46
C PHE A 24 23.84 -3.33 -14.18
N PHE A 25 23.59 -4.65 -14.18
CA PHE A 25 23.94 -5.54 -13.06
C PHE A 25 25.45 -5.67 -12.83
N GLN A 26 26.30 -5.14 -13.71
CA GLN A 26 27.76 -5.21 -13.61
C GLN A 26 28.39 -4.01 -12.87
N TYR A 27 27.64 -2.95 -12.55
CA TYR A 27 28.15 -1.76 -11.85
C TYR A 27 27.86 -1.79 -10.36
N SER A 28 28.69 -1.12 -9.55
CA SER A 28 28.53 -1.02 -8.09
C SER A 28 27.17 -0.45 -7.65
N ASP A 29 26.78 -0.79 -6.43
CA ASP A 29 25.52 -0.37 -5.80
C ASP A 29 25.36 1.16 -5.71
N ASN A 30 26.44 1.87 -5.43
CA ASN A 30 26.49 3.34 -5.43
C ASN A 30 26.30 3.99 -6.81
N ILE A 31 26.36 3.21 -7.89
CA ILE A 31 25.96 3.63 -9.23
C ILE A 31 24.53 3.18 -9.50
N VAL A 32 24.23 1.90 -9.27
CA VAL A 32 22.96 1.32 -9.72
C VAL A 32 21.76 1.87 -8.95
N ILE A 33 21.85 2.00 -7.62
CA ILE A 33 20.72 2.42 -6.79
C ILE A 33 20.25 3.84 -7.14
N PRO A 34 21.12 4.87 -7.24
CA PRO A 34 20.69 6.21 -7.66
C PRO A 34 19.99 6.22 -9.02
N TYR A 35 20.53 5.57 -10.04
CA TYR A 35 19.95 5.62 -11.38
C TYR A 35 18.59 4.92 -11.46
N ILE A 36 18.40 3.79 -10.77
CA ILE A 36 17.07 3.14 -10.70
C ILE A 36 16.04 4.06 -10.02
N LEU A 37 16.43 4.71 -8.90
CA LEU A 37 15.58 5.67 -8.21
C LEU A 37 15.24 6.86 -9.13
N GLN A 38 16.22 7.35 -9.88
CA GLN A 38 16.03 8.44 -10.83
C GLN A 38 15.05 8.07 -11.95
N VAL A 39 15.23 6.92 -12.62
CA VAL A 39 14.33 6.45 -13.68
C VAL A 39 12.89 6.34 -13.19
N TYR A 40 12.68 5.76 -11.99
CA TYR A 40 11.33 5.68 -11.42
C TYR A 40 10.75 7.08 -11.18
N GLY A 41 11.53 7.97 -10.55
CA GLY A 41 11.10 9.35 -10.29
C GLY A 41 10.74 10.09 -11.57
N ASP A 42 11.55 9.96 -12.61
CA ASP A 42 11.30 10.60 -13.90
C ASP A 42 10.04 10.05 -14.53
N THR A 43 9.87 8.72 -14.55
CA THR A 43 8.67 8.09 -15.09
C THR A 43 7.39 8.57 -14.37
N GLU A 44 7.43 8.71 -13.05
CA GLU A 44 6.29 9.25 -12.29
C GLU A 44 5.99 10.70 -12.65
N ARG A 45 7.03 11.55 -12.76
CA ARG A 45 6.86 12.96 -13.13
C ARG A 45 6.32 13.14 -14.56
N HIS A 46 6.61 12.20 -15.46
CA HIS A 46 6.06 12.18 -16.82
C HIS A 46 4.62 11.66 -16.91
N ARG A 47 4.02 11.20 -15.80
CA ARG A 47 2.68 10.60 -15.79
C ARG A 47 1.64 11.45 -16.51
N ASP A 48 1.50 12.73 -16.15
CA ASP A 48 0.46 13.58 -16.72
C ASP A 48 0.67 13.81 -18.22
N ASN A 49 1.92 13.93 -18.66
CA ASN A 49 2.24 14.08 -20.08
C ASN A 49 1.91 12.80 -20.86
N LEU A 50 2.23 11.63 -20.32
CA LEU A 50 1.88 10.34 -20.92
C LEU A 50 0.36 10.15 -20.98
N ILE A 51 -0.37 10.55 -19.93
CA ILE A 51 -1.84 10.52 -19.93
C ILE A 51 -2.42 11.45 -21.01
N ARG A 52 -1.90 12.68 -21.13
CA ARG A 52 -2.28 13.61 -22.20
C ARG A 52 -1.99 13.06 -23.60
N GLN A 53 -0.95 12.24 -23.75
CA GLN A 53 -0.58 11.55 -25.00
C GLN A 53 -1.44 10.31 -25.30
N GLY A 54 -2.47 10.03 -24.50
CA GLY A 54 -3.46 8.98 -24.76
C GLY A 54 -3.24 7.71 -23.94
N HIS A 55 -2.28 7.67 -23.01
CA HIS A 55 -2.19 6.57 -22.06
C HIS A 55 -3.36 6.62 -21.06
N ASN A 56 -3.98 5.48 -20.79
CA ASN A 56 -5.02 5.39 -19.77
C ASN A 56 -4.41 5.54 -18.36
N ASP A 57 -4.93 6.49 -17.57
CA ASP A 57 -4.41 6.84 -16.24
C ASP A 57 -4.38 5.64 -15.27
N ILE A 58 -5.44 4.82 -15.25
CA ILE A 58 -5.54 3.65 -14.37
C ILE A 58 -4.48 2.62 -14.76
N ASN A 59 -4.36 2.32 -16.05
CA ASN A 59 -3.38 1.34 -16.54
C ASN A 59 -1.93 1.81 -16.27
N PHE A 60 -1.66 3.11 -16.44
CA PHE A 60 -0.33 3.66 -16.14
C PHE A 60 -0.03 3.64 -14.64
N SER A 61 -1.01 3.93 -13.79
CA SER A 61 -0.89 3.82 -12.33
C SER A 61 -0.58 2.39 -11.88
N ILE A 62 -1.21 1.38 -12.52
CA ILE A 62 -0.90 -0.03 -12.28
C ILE A 62 0.55 -0.35 -12.68
N PHE A 63 1.01 0.17 -13.82
CA PHE A 63 2.39 -0.01 -14.26
C PHE A 63 3.41 0.61 -13.29
N LEU A 64 3.21 1.86 -12.86
CA LEU A 64 4.06 2.52 -11.87
C LEU A 64 4.14 1.74 -10.54
N ASN A 65 3.03 1.15 -10.09
CA ASN A 65 3.05 0.29 -8.90
C ASN A 65 3.90 -0.98 -9.11
N ASN A 66 3.83 -1.61 -10.29
CA ASN A 66 4.71 -2.72 -10.61
C ASN A 66 6.19 -2.29 -10.68
N MET A 67 6.48 -1.09 -11.20
CA MET A 67 7.85 -0.53 -11.19
C MET A 67 8.36 -0.29 -9.77
N LEU A 68 7.53 0.24 -8.85
CA LEU A 68 7.92 0.43 -7.44
C LEU A 68 8.36 -0.89 -6.79
N HIS A 69 7.58 -1.95 -7.00
CA HIS A 69 7.93 -3.25 -6.47
C HIS A 69 9.11 -3.90 -7.20
N GLY A 70 9.21 -3.67 -8.51
CA GLY A 70 10.34 -4.08 -9.34
C GLY A 70 11.65 -3.43 -8.93
N MET A 71 11.63 -2.15 -8.54
CA MET A 71 12.76 -1.44 -7.96
C MET A 71 13.26 -2.13 -6.69
N GLY A 72 12.34 -2.60 -5.84
CA GLY A 72 12.70 -3.42 -4.68
C GLY A 72 13.46 -4.69 -5.06
N HIS A 73 13.07 -5.38 -6.14
CA HIS A 73 13.79 -6.56 -6.63
C HIS A 73 15.17 -6.20 -7.18
N CYS A 74 15.27 -5.14 -7.98
CA CYS A 74 16.55 -4.67 -8.52
C CYS A 74 17.54 -4.35 -7.40
N ILE A 75 17.11 -3.60 -6.38
CA ILE A 75 17.94 -3.27 -5.21
C ILE A 75 18.35 -4.56 -4.47
N ARG A 76 17.43 -5.52 -4.29
CA ARG A 76 17.77 -6.81 -3.68
C ARG A 76 18.85 -7.57 -4.44
N TRP A 77 18.75 -7.66 -5.76
CA TRP A 77 19.76 -8.33 -6.57
C TRP A 77 21.13 -7.65 -6.43
N ILE A 78 21.16 -6.32 -6.46
CA ILE A 78 22.40 -5.55 -6.41
C ILE A 78 23.06 -5.57 -5.03
N VAL A 79 22.27 -5.55 -3.95
CA VAL A 79 22.82 -5.59 -2.58
C VAL A 79 23.29 -6.99 -2.20
N ASN A 80 22.64 -8.04 -2.71
CA ASN A 80 22.95 -9.43 -2.34
C ASN A 80 23.91 -10.16 -3.30
N ARG A 81 24.32 -9.54 -4.42
CA ARG A 81 25.25 -10.18 -5.37
C ARG A 81 26.67 -10.26 -4.82
N ASP A 82 27.48 -11.12 -5.45
CA ASP A 82 28.93 -11.06 -5.29
C ASP A 82 29.48 -9.77 -5.93
N GLY A 83 30.32 -9.04 -5.18
CA GLY A 83 30.95 -7.80 -5.61
C GLY A 83 32.28 -8.00 -6.35
N SER A 84 32.65 -9.24 -6.64
CA SER A 84 33.84 -9.54 -7.45
C SER A 84 33.63 -9.10 -8.92
N ASN A 85 34.63 -8.41 -9.51
CA ASN A 85 34.65 -7.97 -10.92
C ASN A 85 33.62 -6.91 -11.34
N LEU A 86 33.31 -5.95 -10.47
CA LEU A 86 32.47 -4.79 -10.85
C LEU A 86 33.16 -3.88 -11.87
N LYS A 87 32.39 -3.43 -12.86
CA LYS A 87 32.85 -2.44 -13.85
C LYS A 87 32.89 -1.04 -13.26
N ASN A 88 33.83 -0.24 -13.74
CA ASN A 88 33.81 1.21 -13.55
C ASN A 88 32.95 1.87 -14.63
N ILE A 89 32.55 3.12 -14.40
CA ILE A 89 31.70 3.89 -15.33
C ILE A 89 32.50 4.82 -16.26
N THR A 90 33.82 4.64 -16.36
CA THR A 90 34.70 5.62 -17.01
C THR A 90 34.48 5.72 -18.53
N THR A 91 33.85 4.71 -19.13
CA THR A 91 33.61 4.62 -20.57
C THR A 91 32.17 4.94 -20.96
N GLU A 92 31.28 5.10 -19.98
CA GLU A 92 29.85 5.19 -20.14
C GLU A 92 29.40 6.65 -19.99
N THR A 93 28.58 7.09 -20.93
CA THR A 93 27.88 8.37 -20.83
C THR A 93 26.73 8.27 -19.83
N TYR A 94 26.31 9.42 -19.30
CA TYR A 94 25.12 9.51 -18.45
C TYR A 94 23.88 8.88 -19.11
N GLN A 95 23.66 9.17 -20.40
CA GLN A 95 22.52 8.62 -21.15
C GLN A 95 22.58 7.10 -21.23
N GLN A 96 23.75 6.50 -21.51
CA GLN A 96 23.90 5.05 -21.55
C GLN A 96 23.59 4.41 -20.20
N LEU A 97 24.06 5.00 -19.10
CA LEU A 97 23.75 4.49 -17.75
C LEU A 97 22.24 4.61 -17.43
N HIS A 98 21.60 5.69 -17.87
CA HIS A 98 20.17 5.91 -17.68
C HIS A 98 19.33 4.92 -18.49
N GLU A 99 19.68 4.66 -19.76
CA GLU A 99 19.04 3.65 -20.60
C GLU A 99 19.20 2.24 -20.01
N MET A 100 20.40 1.88 -19.57
CA MET A 100 20.65 0.60 -18.89
C MET A 100 19.85 0.45 -17.59
N ALA A 101 19.71 1.54 -16.82
CA ALA A 101 18.89 1.54 -15.60
C ALA A 101 17.40 1.38 -15.92
N ALA A 102 16.92 2.01 -16.99
CA ALA A 102 15.54 1.88 -17.45
C ALA A 102 15.22 0.47 -17.91
N ASP A 103 16.10 -0.17 -18.68
CA ASP A 103 15.96 -1.56 -19.09
C ASP A 103 15.95 -2.50 -17.87
N PHE A 104 16.86 -2.29 -16.93
CA PHE A 104 16.96 -3.12 -15.72
C PHE A 104 15.74 -2.96 -14.81
N LEU A 105 15.25 -1.74 -14.61
CA LEU A 105 14.02 -1.49 -13.85
C LEU A 105 12.77 -2.02 -14.58
N GLY A 106 12.73 -1.90 -15.91
CA GLY A 106 11.69 -2.50 -16.76
C GLY A 106 11.63 -4.01 -16.57
N TRP A 107 12.78 -4.68 -16.53
CA TRP A 107 12.85 -6.08 -16.13
C TRP A 107 12.42 -6.31 -14.68
N GLY A 108 12.84 -5.49 -13.73
CA GLY A 108 12.38 -5.57 -12.34
C GLY A 108 10.86 -5.56 -12.23
N ALA A 109 10.18 -4.70 -12.99
CA ALA A 109 8.72 -4.64 -13.07
C ALA A 109 8.12 -5.92 -13.68
N GLY A 110 8.68 -6.40 -14.80
CA GLY A 110 8.29 -7.65 -15.45
C GLY A 110 8.49 -8.89 -14.56
N TYR A 111 9.64 -8.99 -13.90
CA TYR A 111 9.92 -10.03 -12.91
C TYR A 111 8.93 -9.95 -11.75
N HIS A 112 8.64 -8.77 -11.20
CA HIS A 112 7.64 -8.63 -10.15
C HIS A 112 6.30 -9.20 -10.60
N MET A 113 5.86 -8.80 -11.79
CA MET A 113 4.63 -9.25 -12.44
C MET A 113 4.56 -10.79 -12.56
N ILE A 114 5.64 -11.43 -12.99
CA ILE A 114 5.71 -12.90 -13.11
C ILE A 114 5.78 -13.56 -11.74
N ALA A 115 6.63 -13.08 -10.82
CA ALA A 115 6.83 -13.69 -9.52
C ALA A 115 5.51 -13.74 -8.71
N GLN A 116 4.60 -12.77 -8.88
CA GLN A 116 3.26 -12.85 -8.30
C GLN A 116 2.45 -14.05 -8.80
N GLU A 117 2.59 -14.42 -10.07
CA GLU A 117 1.92 -15.58 -10.65
C GLU A 117 2.45 -16.88 -10.04
N PHE A 118 3.77 -17.02 -9.89
CA PHE A 118 4.38 -18.17 -9.24
C PHE A 118 3.99 -18.30 -7.78
N VAL A 119 3.95 -17.18 -7.04
CA VAL A 119 3.48 -17.16 -5.66
C VAL A 119 2.02 -17.62 -5.57
N THR A 120 1.11 -17.03 -6.37
CA THR A 120 -0.32 -17.39 -6.32
C THR A 120 -0.60 -18.82 -6.79
N TRP A 121 0.12 -19.32 -7.79
CA TRP A 121 0.07 -20.72 -8.22
C TRP A 121 0.57 -21.68 -7.13
N SER A 122 1.73 -21.40 -6.52
CA SER A 122 2.30 -22.25 -5.46
C SER A 122 1.38 -22.42 -4.26
N ARG A 123 0.42 -21.52 -4.13
CA ARG A 123 -0.54 -21.42 -3.04
C ARG A 123 -1.93 -21.90 -3.42
N LYS A 124 -2.07 -22.46 -4.64
CA LYS A 124 -3.29 -23.04 -5.20
C LYS A 124 -4.41 -22.02 -5.45
N ILE A 125 -4.05 -20.74 -5.61
CA ILE A 125 -5.01 -19.69 -5.99
C ILE A 125 -5.15 -19.68 -7.50
N LYS A 126 -4.05 -19.77 -8.25
CA LYS A 126 -4.09 -19.92 -9.70
C LYS A 126 -3.77 -21.35 -10.13
N LYS A 127 -4.26 -21.71 -11.31
CA LYS A 127 -3.80 -22.90 -12.04
C LYS A 127 -2.68 -22.47 -13.00
N ALA A 128 -1.78 -23.39 -13.30
CA ALA A 128 -0.77 -23.20 -14.32
C ALA A 128 -0.80 -24.38 -15.29
N THR A 129 -0.53 -24.11 -16.56
CA THR A 129 -0.36 -25.12 -17.60
C THR A 129 0.95 -24.87 -18.33
N VAL A 130 1.56 -25.93 -18.87
CA VAL A 130 2.84 -25.85 -19.57
C VAL A 130 2.70 -26.44 -20.96
N ASP A 131 3.17 -25.69 -21.96
CA ASP A 131 3.44 -26.22 -23.29
C ASP A 131 4.96 -26.24 -23.51
N VAL A 132 5.55 -27.42 -23.39
CA VAL A 132 7.01 -27.62 -23.52
C VAL A 132 7.48 -27.40 -24.96
N VAL A 133 6.62 -27.69 -25.96
CA VAL A 133 6.99 -27.56 -27.38
C VAL A 133 7.12 -26.09 -27.75
N ASN A 134 6.16 -25.28 -27.29
CA ASN A 134 6.14 -23.84 -27.53
C ASN A 134 6.88 -23.02 -26.46
N ARG A 135 7.44 -23.68 -25.43
CA ARG A 135 8.09 -23.06 -24.25
C ARG A 135 7.19 -22.02 -23.58
N GLU A 136 5.98 -22.42 -23.25
CA GLU A 136 4.96 -21.54 -22.72
C GLU A 136 4.51 -22.01 -21.33
N ILE A 137 4.36 -21.06 -20.41
CA ILE A 137 3.73 -21.26 -19.09
C ILE A 137 2.55 -20.30 -18.99
N THR A 138 1.34 -20.83 -18.79
CA THR A 138 0.11 -20.04 -18.74
C THR A 138 -0.54 -20.13 -17.37
N PHE A 139 -0.67 -18.98 -16.70
CA PHE A 139 -1.33 -18.85 -15.40
C PHE A 139 -2.78 -18.38 -15.56
N ILE A 140 -3.71 -19.16 -14.99
CA ILE A 140 -5.15 -19.02 -15.21
C ILE A 140 -5.86 -18.73 -13.88
N ASN A 141 -6.77 -17.74 -13.91
CA ASN A 141 -7.64 -17.44 -12.77
C ASN A 141 -8.66 -18.57 -12.56
N PRO A 142 -8.88 -19.03 -11.32
CA PRO A 142 -9.91 -20.00 -10.99
C PRO A 142 -11.34 -19.46 -11.19
N GLU A 143 -12.24 -20.33 -11.65
CA GLU A 143 -13.65 -19.99 -11.91
C GLU A 143 -14.51 -19.80 -10.65
N PHE A 144 -14.02 -20.15 -9.45
CA PHE A 144 -14.82 -20.13 -8.21
C PHE A 144 -14.74 -18.80 -7.44
N PHE A 145 -13.99 -17.82 -7.96
CA PHE A 145 -13.92 -16.47 -7.42
C PHE A 145 -14.64 -15.47 -8.32
N ASP A 146 -15.30 -14.49 -7.70
CA ASP A 146 -15.86 -13.32 -8.36
C ASP A 146 -14.79 -12.22 -8.42
N TYR A 147 -14.42 -11.84 -9.65
CA TYR A 147 -13.46 -10.78 -9.95
C TYR A 147 -14.11 -9.45 -10.33
N SER A 148 -15.44 -9.42 -10.52
CA SER A 148 -16.17 -8.32 -11.13
C SER A 148 -16.01 -6.99 -10.40
N LYS A 149 -15.88 -7.02 -9.07
CA LYS A 149 -15.80 -5.80 -8.22
C LYS A 149 -14.40 -5.39 -7.78
N ILE A 150 -13.37 -6.21 -8.05
CA ILE A 150 -12.02 -5.95 -7.54
C ILE A 150 -11.55 -4.57 -7.99
N PHE A 151 -11.72 -4.27 -9.26
CA PHE A 151 -11.21 -3.03 -9.85
C PHE A 151 -12.00 -1.80 -9.41
N ASP A 152 -13.33 -1.90 -9.23
CA ASP A 152 -14.11 -0.83 -8.62
C ASP A 152 -13.63 -0.51 -7.20
N LEU A 153 -13.29 -1.55 -6.43
CA LEU A 153 -12.70 -1.38 -5.10
C LEU A 153 -11.28 -0.81 -5.16
N GLN A 154 -10.48 -1.12 -6.19
CA GLN A 154 -9.18 -0.51 -6.42
C GLN A 154 -9.31 0.98 -6.73
N VAL A 155 -10.21 1.36 -7.64
CA VAL A 155 -10.50 2.77 -7.98
C VAL A 155 -11.03 3.52 -6.75
N LEU A 156 -11.91 2.89 -5.96
CA LEU A 156 -12.42 3.46 -4.72
C LEU A 156 -11.31 3.64 -3.67
N TYR A 157 -10.37 2.70 -3.57
CA TYR A 157 -9.21 2.84 -2.69
C TYR A 157 -8.30 3.98 -3.16
N ALA A 158 -7.94 4.00 -4.44
CA ALA A 158 -7.07 5.02 -5.03
C ALA A 158 -7.65 6.44 -4.89
N SER A 159 -8.93 6.63 -5.21
CA SER A 159 -9.61 7.93 -5.05
C SER A 159 -9.61 8.42 -3.60
N ARG A 160 -9.76 7.51 -2.63
CA ARG A 160 -9.68 7.87 -1.20
C ARG A 160 -8.28 8.26 -0.77
N MET A 161 -7.24 7.64 -1.33
CA MET A 161 -5.85 8.02 -1.03
C MET A 161 -5.48 9.34 -1.71
N ALA A 162 -5.96 9.59 -2.92
CA ALA A 162 -5.79 10.87 -3.61
C ALA A 162 -6.40 12.02 -2.80
N LEU A 163 -7.62 11.87 -2.29
CA LEU A 163 -8.26 12.89 -1.44
C LEU A 163 -7.45 13.23 -0.18
N ILE A 164 -6.72 12.26 0.39
CA ILE A 164 -5.84 12.52 1.54
C ILE A 164 -4.67 13.40 1.09
N TYR A 165 -4.00 13.02 0.01
CA TYR A 165 -2.88 13.79 -0.53
C TYR A 165 -3.30 15.21 -0.92
N GLU A 166 -4.42 15.36 -1.62
CA GLU A 166 -4.99 16.66 -2.03
C GLU A 166 -5.38 17.54 -0.83
N SER A 167 -5.66 16.94 0.34
CA SER A 167 -6.03 17.69 1.56
C SER A 167 -4.85 18.35 2.29
N TYR A 168 -3.62 18.07 1.86
CA TYR A 168 -2.42 18.70 2.43
C TYR A 168 -2.35 20.18 2.03
N PRO A 169 -1.66 21.03 2.81
CA PRO A 169 -1.60 22.48 2.57
C PRO A 169 -0.66 22.86 1.41
N HIS A 170 -0.80 22.21 0.24
CA HIS A 170 0.08 22.36 -0.92
C HIS A 170 0.25 23.81 -1.34
N SER A 171 -0.85 24.56 -1.45
CA SER A 171 -0.81 25.97 -1.84
C SER A 171 0.00 26.84 -0.89
N VAL A 172 -0.04 26.56 0.43
CA VAL A 172 0.74 27.30 1.43
C VAL A 172 2.21 26.93 1.34
N MET A 173 2.51 25.63 1.16
CA MET A 173 3.87 25.14 0.95
C MET A 173 4.51 25.79 -0.28
N GLU A 174 3.82 25.79 -1.40
CA GLU A 174 4.34 26.31 -2.68
C GLU A 174 4.54 27.83 -2.68
N GLN A 175 3.72 28.57 -1.93
CA GLN A 175 3.95 30.00 -1.68
C GLN A 175 5.26 30.23 -0.94
N GLU A 176 5.55 29.45 0.11
CA GLU A 176 6.82 29.55 0.83
C GLU A 176 8.00 29.07 -0.04
N PHE A 177 7.81 28.02 -0.84
CA PHE A 177 8.82 27.50 -1.75
C PHE A 177 9.28 28.52 -2.79
N SER A 178 8.36 29.36 -3.27
CA SER A 178 8.65 30.47 -4.18
C SER A 178 9.63 31.50 -3.58
N GLU A 179 9.70 31.61 -2.26
CA GLU A 179 10.72 32.40 -1.56
C GLU A 179 11.98 31.57 -1.27
N TRP A 180 11.84 30.29 -0.91
CA TRP A 180 12.97 29.44 -0.57
C TRP A 180 13.89 29.18 -1.77
N ILE A 181 13.30 29.02 -2.96
CA ILE A 181 14.04 28.76 -4.20
C ILE A 181 15.03 29.89 -4.55
N LYS A 182 14.77 31.13 -4.12
CA LYS A 182 15.66 32.28 -4.35
C LYS A 182 17.03 32.12 -3.69
N SER A 183 17.14 31.25 -2.68
CA SER A 183 18.40 30.94 -2.01
C SER A 183 19.20 29.80 -2.66
N ILE A 184 18.67 29.17 -3.72
CA ILE A 184 19.32 28.06 -4.41
C ILE A 184 20.17 28.59 -5.57
N ASP A 185 21.47 28.29 -5.54
CA ASP A 185 22.37 28.56 -6.67
C ASP A 185 22.39 27.36 -7.63
N PHE A 186 21.52 27.40 -8.64
CA PHE A 186 21.41 26.36 -9.67
C PHE A 186 22.69 26.16 -10.50
N LYS A 187 23.64 27.09 -10.47
CA LYS A 187 24.93 26.93 -11.16
C LYS A 187 25.90 26.03 -10.40
N LYS A 188 25.59 25.65 -9.15
CA LYS A 188 26.46 24.86 -8.28
C LYS A 188 25.76 23.59 -7.77
N PRO A 189 25.51 22.58 -8.62
CA PRO A 189 24.92 21.32 -8.15
C PRO A 189 25.81 20.62 -7.10
N PRO A 190 25.23 19.75 -6.23
CA PRO A 190 23.80 19.43 -6.14
C PRO A 190 22.99 20.49 -5.39
N ILE A 191 21.76 20.77 -5.83
CA ILE A 191 20.86 21.77 -5.20
C ILE A 191 20.62 21.50 -3.71
N ALA A 192 20.65 20.23 -3.30
CA ALA A 192 20.49 19.79 -1.93
C ALA A 192 21.51 20.43 -0.96
N ASN A 193 22.68 20.84 -1.46
CA ASN A 193 23.69 21.52 -0.64
C ASN A 193 23.35 22.99 -0.33
N HIS A 194 22.41 23.59 -1.08
CA HIS A 194 21.98 24.99 -0.90
C HIS A 194 20.70 25.10 -0.09
N ILE A 195 20.00 23.99 0.12
CA ILE A 195 18.77 23.98 0.90
C ILE A 195 19.11 24.22 2.37
N ASP A 196 18.55 25.27 2.95
CA ASP A 196 18.52 25.43 4.41
C ASP A 196 17.46 24.49 4.98
N TRP A 197 17.90 23.28 5.31
CA TRP A 197 17.07 22.19 5.85
C TRP A 197 16.35 22.55 7.14
N LYS A 198 16.72 23.63 7.83
CA LYS A 198 16.05 24.07 9.05
C LYS A 198 14.82 24.94 8.78
N LYS A 199 14.67 25.50 7.58
CA LYS A 199 13.57 26.43 7.21
C LYS A 199 12.19 25.82 7.44
N GLY A 200 12.02 24.54 7.11
CA GLY A 200 10.75 23.84 7.30
C GLY A 200 10.21 23.87 8.74
N ARG A 201 11.09 23.98 9.75
CA ARG A 201 10.67 24.04 11.17
C ARG A 201 10.08 25.38 11.58
N LEU A 202 10.46 26.45 10.87
CA LEU A 202 10.02 27.82 11.11
C LEU A 202 8.92 28.26 10.12
N SER A 203 8.57 27.36 9.20
CA SER A 203 7.58 27.55 8.14
C SER A 203 6.15 27.62 8.70
N MET A 204 5.31 28.42 8.04
CA MET A 204 3.87 28.46 8.31
C MET A 204 3.16 27.18 7.88
N SER A 205 3.72 26.43 6.92
CA SER A 205 3.17 25.15 6.47
C SER A 205 3.33 24.02 7.48
N TYR A 206 4.36 24.06 8.34
CA TYR A 206 4.62 22.93 9.26
C TYR A 206 3.47 22.68 10.25
N PRO A 207 2.93 23.66 10.99
CA PRO A 207 1.78 23.43 11.87
C PRO A 207 0.56 22.86 11.16
N LEU A 208 0.29 23.31 9.92
CA LEU A 208 -0.82 22.82 9.10
C LEU A 208 -0.61 21.35 8.70
N LEU A 209 0.59 21.02 8.24
CA LEU A 209 0.94 19.66 7.85
C LEU A 209 0.99 18.72 9.08
N TYR A 210 1.49 19.19 10.21
CA TYR A 210 1.45 18.43 11.46
C TYR A 210 0.01 18.17 11.93
N SER A 211 -0.88 19.16 11.80
CA SER A 211 -2.32 18.96 12.05
C SER A 211 -2.89 17.88 11.13
N LYS A 212 -2.52 17.88 9.85
CA LYS A 212 -2.90 16.81 8.92
C LYS A 212 -2.34 15.46 9.33
N MET A 213 -1.11 15.38 9.83
CA MET A 213 -0.54 14.14 10.36
C MET A 213 -1.33 13.58 11.55
N LYS A 214 -2.00 14.41 12.36
CA LYS A 214 -2.90 13.92 13.41
C LYS A 214 -4.16 13.25 12.83
N GLU A 215 -4.61 13.68 11.66
CA GLU A 215 -5.78 13.13 10.98
C GLU A 215 -5.46 11.84 10.21
N VAL A 216 -4.23 11.69 9.69
CA VAL A 216 -3.88 10.61 8.74
C VAL A 216 -2.91 9.57 9.27
N LEU A 217 -2.06 9.92 10.24
CA LEU A 217 -1.07 9.01 10.83
C LEU A 217 -1.53 8.56 12.22
N PHE A 218 -2.25 7.44 12.23
CA PHE A 218 -2.84 6.81 13.41
C PHE A 218 -3.72 7.77 14.24
N PRO A 219 -4.79 8.34 13.66
CA PRO A 219 -5.71 9.22 14.39
C PRO A 219 -6.36 8.55 15.61
N GLU A 220 -6.37 7.21 15.64
CA GLU A 220 -6.93 6.41 16.72
C GLU A 220 -6.05 6.33 17.99
N LEU A 221 -4.82 6.81 17.92
CA LEU A 221 -3.81 6.63 18.95
C LEU A 221 -3.39 7.97 19.59
N GLU A 222 -3.08 7.91 20.88
CA GLU A 222 -2.56 9.03 21.66
C GLU A 222 -1.14 9.40 21.24
N GLU A 223 -0.79 10.69 21.32
CA GLU A 223 0.54 11.19 20.92
C GLU A 223 1.70 10.55 21.70
N THR A 224 1.44 10.07 22.92
CA THR A 224 2.42 9.41 23.79
C THR A 224 2.63 7.93 23.46
N THR A 225 1.91 7.37 22.48
CA THR A 225 2.04 5.96 22.09
C THR A 225 3.48 5.65 21.68
N ASP A 226 4.10 4.67 22.35
CA ASP A 226 5.50 4.29 22.20
C ASP A 226 5.70 3.25 21.08
N PHE A 227 6.73 3.48 20.26
CA PHE A 227 7.19 2.64 19.16
C PHE A 227 8.56 1.98 19.44
N GLU A 228 8.98 1.96 20.71
CA GLU A 228 10.28 1.47 21.17
C GLU A 228 11.43 2.25 20.56
N GLY A 229 11.62 3.47 21.08
CA GLY A 229 12.70 4.38 20.68
C GLY A 229 12.21 5.75 20.24
N TYR A 230 10.91 5.92 20.02
CA TYR A 230 10.23 7.19 19.76
C TYR A 230 8.72 7.02 20.00
N ASN A 231 7.97 8.12 20.12
CA ASN A 231 6.52 8.12 20.25
C ASN A 231 5.80 8.67 19.01
N LEU A 232 4.46 8.60 19.00
CA LEU A 232 3.63 9.05 17.88
C LEU A 232 3.82 10.54 17.57
N GLN A 233 3.97 11.37 18.59
CA GLN A 233 4.24 12.81 18.42
C GLN A 233 5.51 13.04 17.59
N GLN A 234 6.60 12.37 17.96
CA GLN A 234 7.90 12.47 17.31
C GLN A 234 7.86 11.90 15.90
N LEU A 235 7.12 10.80 15.69
CA LEU A 235 6.92 10.23 14.37
C LEU A 235 6.15 11.18 13.44
N ARG A 236 5.07 11.81 13.92
CA ARG A 236 4.30 12.81 13.16
C ARG A 236 5.16 14.03 12.82
N GLN A 237 5.99 14.49 13.75
CA GLN A 237 6.96 15.57 13.52
C GLN A 237 7.98 15.18 12.45
N PHE A 238 8.57 13.98 12.57
CA PHE A 238 9.52 13.45 11.61
C PHE A 238 8.91 13.41 10.21
N PHE A 239 7.72 12.82 10.07
CA PHE A 239 7.07 12.67 8.77
C PHE A 239 6.68 14.03 8.17
N ALA A 240 6.05 14.93 8.94
CA ALA A 240 5.63 16.24 8.44
C ALA A 240 6.82 17.06 7.92
N LEU A 241 7.92 17.15 8.67
CA LEU A 241 9.07 17.96 8.27
C LEU A 241 9.87 17.32 7.13
N SER A 242 9.96 15.99 7.10
CA SER A 242 10.57 15.25 5.99
C SER A 242 9.75 15.41 4.71
N PHE A 243 8.42 15.27 4.81
CA PHE A 243 7.50 15.50 3.71
C PHE A 243 7.65 16.92 3.16
N LEU A 244 7.62 17.95 4.02
CA LEU A 244 7.77 19.34 3.59
C LEU A 244 9.08 19.58 2.84
N SER A 245 10.19 19.04 3.36
CA SER A 245 11.53 19.21 2.76
C SER A 245 11.68 18.45 1.45
N PHE A 246 11.14 17.24 1.36
CA PHE A 246 11.18 16.44 0.14
C PHE A 246 10.17 16.91 -0.91
N TYR A 247 9.03 17.47 -0.49
CA TYR A 247 8.08 18.11 -1.38
C TYR A 247 8.67 19.38 -2.01
N PHE A 248 9.50 20.12 -1.27
CA PHE A 248 10.25 21.23 -1.84
C PHE A 248 11.21 20.79 -2.95
N ILE A 249 11.92 19.66 -2.79
CA ILE A 249 12.77 19.10 -3.84
C ILE A 249 11.92 18.76 -5.07
N ARG A 250 10.82 18.01 -4.88
CA ARG A 250 9.89 17.67 -5.97
C ARG A 250 9.39 18.90 -6.72
N TRP A 251 9.05 19.95 -5.96
CA TRP A 251 8.56 21.20 -6.53
C TRP A 251 9.64 21.94 -7.32
N ILE A 252 10.89 22.00 -6.82
CA ILE A 252 12.01 22.59 -7.57
C ILE A 252 12.24 21.83 -8.88
N GLU A 253 12.23 20.51 -8.85
CA GLU A 253 12.41 19.68 -10.06
C GLU A 253 11.32 20.02 -11.10
N GLY A 254 10.06 20.09 -10.68
CA GLY A 254 8.94 20.52 -11.54
C GLY A 254 9.10 21.95 -12.08
N TYR A 255 9.50 22.89 -11.22
CA TYR A 255 9.71 24.28 -11.59
C TYR A 255 10.80 24.43 -12.65
N LEU A 256 11.96 23.79 -12.45
CA LEU A 256 13.10 23.87 -13.38
C LEU A 256 12.77 23.27 -14.75
N ASP A 257 12.08 22.14 -14.78
CA ASP A 257 11.71 21.51 -16.04
C ASP A 257 10.64 22.33 -16.79
N SER A 258 9.68 22.95 -16.09
CA SER A 258 8.69 23.84 -16.72
C SER A 258 9.34 25.06 -17.39
N GLY A 259 10.43 25.58 -16.81
CA GLY A 259 11.19 26.71 -17.36
C GLY A 259 11.96 26.40 -18.65
N MET A 260 12.15 25.12 -18.97
CA MET A 260 12.81 24.65 -20.21
C MET A 260 11.81 24.24 -21.30
N GLY A 261 10.51 24.39 -21.04
CA GLY A 261 9.40 23.99 -21.91
C GLY A 261 8.88 22.60 -21.57
N GLU A 262 7.57 22.38 -21.72
CA GLU A 262 6.87 21.12 -21.34
C GLU A 262 7.46 19.85 -21.99
N ASN A 263 8.25 20.00 -23.05
CA ASN A 263 8.90 18.92 -23.81
C ASN A 263 10.37 18.67 -23.40
N ASN A 264 10.93 19.42 -22.44
CA ASN A 264 12.36 19.36 -22.11
C ASN A 264 12.59 19.26 -20.60
N LEU A 265 12.37 18.07 -20.04
CA LEU A 265 12.53 17.74 -18.61
C LEU A 265 14.00 17.44 -18.24
N SER A 266 14.92 18.32 -18.65
CA SER A 266 16.36 18.05 -18.60
C SER A 266 16.97 18.01 -17.19
N TYR A 267 16.25 18.46 -16.15
CA TYR A 267 16.75 18.41 -14.78
C TYR A 267 16.51 17.05 -14.13
N GLY A 268 15.34 16.44 -14.39
CA GLY A 268 15.01 15.12 -13.87
C GLY A 268 14.90 15.04 -12.34
N SER A 269 14.71 13.83 -11.84
CA SER A 269 14.57 13.50 -10.43
C SER A 269 15.94 13.34 -9.78
N ASN A 270 16.09 13.78 -8.54
CA ASN A 270 17.37 13.83 -7.84
C ASN A 270 17.32 12.96 -6.58
N PRO A 271 17.65 11.66 -6.69
CA PRO A 271 17.91 10.83 -5.53
C PRO A 271 19.00 11.43 -4.65
N LEU A 272 18.82 11.40 -3.34
CA LEU A 272 19.85 11.79 -2.39
C LEU A 272 20.66 10.55 -2.01
N SER A 273 21.99 10.63 -2.15
CA SER A 273 22.94 9.66 -1.61
C SER A 273 23.91 10.34 -0.65
N MET A 274 24.11 9.74 0.52
CA MET A 274 25.12 10.20 1.48
C MET A 274 25.45 9.13 2.53
N SER A 275 26.61 9.25 3.16
CA SER A 275 27.00 8.38 4.26
C SER A 275 25.98 8.37 5.42
N ALA A 276 25.96 7.26 6.17
CA ALA A 276 25.03 7.07 7.28
C ALA A 276 25.00 8.23 8.28
N ASP A 277 26.16 8.77 8.65
CA ASP A 277 26.26 9.88 9.59
C ASP A 277 25.74 11.19 9.00
N LYS A 278 26.00 11.45 7.71
CA LYS A 278 25.47 12.63 7.02
C LYS A 278 23.96 12.55 6.91
N PHE A 279 23.41 11.38 6.59
CA PHE A 279 21.97 11.18 6.49
C PHE A 279 21.27 11.41 7.83
N LYS A 280 21.78 10.83 8.92
CA LYS A 280 21.25 11.08 10.27
C LYS A 280 21.33 12.55 10.65
N LYS A 281 22.45 13.22 10.37
CA LYS A 281 22.62 14.66 10.62
C LYS A 281 21.62 15.50 9.83
N LEU A 282 21.41 15.18 8.55
CA LEU A 282 20.42 15.83 7.70
C LEU A 282 19.01 15.68 8.30
N MET A 283 18.62 14.46 8.67
CA MET A 283 17.30 14.22 9.27
C MET A 283 17.14 14.92 10.64
N CYS A 284 18.20 15.02 11.45
CA CYS A 284 18.19 15.84 12.68
C CYS A 284 18.01 17.34 12.36
N GLN A 285 18.64 17.85 11.30
CA GLN A 285 18.49 19.25 10.89
C GLN A 285 17.07 19.55 10.40
N ILE A 286 16.51 18.67 9.56
CA ILE A 286 15.14 18.77 9.05
C ILE A 286 14.13 18.72 10.19
N THR A 287 14.23 17.70 11.04
CA THR A 287 13.16 17.40 12.01
C THR A 287 13.33 18.15 13.32
N GLY A 288 14.56 18.52 13.70
CA GLY A 288 14.88 19.02 15.03
C GLY A 288 14.85 17.97 16.15
N LEU A 289 14.64 16.70 15.81
CA LEU A 289 14.74 15.59 16.75
C LEU A 289 16.22 15.28 17.04
N ASN A 290 16.48 14.69 18.21
CA ASN A 290 17.82 14.23 18.55
C ASN A 290 18.23 13.00 17.70
N VAL A 291 19.52 12.67 17.74
CA VAL A 291 20.09 11.63 16.87
C VAL A 291 19.58 10.24 17.23
N GLU A 292 19.25 9.97 18.49
CA GLU A 292 18.74 8.68 18.97
C GLU A 292 17.33 8.39 18.41
N LEU A 293 16.43 9.38 18.49
CA LEU A 293 15.08 9.32 17.94
C LEU A 293 15.13 9.15 16.42
N VAL A 294 15.92 10.00 15.75
CA VAL A 294 16.10 9.97 14.29
C VAL A 294 16.66 8.62 13.84
N SER A 295 17.67 8.09 14.53
CA SER A 295 18.26 6.79 14.20
C SER A 295 17.26 5.65 14.36
N SER A 296 16.40 5.71 15.38
CA SER A 296 15.36 4.71 15.61
C SER A 296 14.29 4.72 14.51
N ILE A 297 13.83 5.91 14.11
CA ILE A 297 12.85 6.06 13.01
C ILE A 297 13.47 5.62 11.68
N ILE A 298 14.71 6.05 11.38
CA ILE A 298 15.41 5.63 10.16
C ILE A 298 15.54 4.11 10.13
N LYS A 299 15.97 3.46 11.23
CA LYS A 299 16.10 2.00 11.30
C LYS A 299 14.79 1.28 10.92
N ASP A 300 13.65 1.74 11.46
CA ASP A 300 12.34 1.13 11.15
C ASP A 300 11.97 1.31 9.66
N LEU A 301 12.34 2.44 9.07
CA LEU A 301 12.05 2.80 7.67
C LEU A 301 13.13 2.38 6.66
N THR A 302 14.18 1.68 7.11
CA THR A 302 15.25 1.18 6.22
C THR A 302 14.83 -0.09 5.51
N PHE A 303 14.92 -0.08 4.18
CA PHE A 303 14.61 -1.20 3.30
C PHE A 303 15.45 -2.43 3.66
N ASN A 304 14.79 -3.57 3.87
CA ASN A 304 15.45 -4.85 4.11
C ASN A 304 15.62 -5.64 2.79
N PRO A 305 16.84 -5.69 2.21
CA PRO A 305 17.10 -6.41 0.97
C PRO A 305 17.09 -7.95 1.12
N SER A 306 17.10 -8.46 2.35
CA SER A 306 17.01 -9.91 2.59
C SER A 306 15.56 -10.43 2.60
N SER A 307 14.56 -9.54 2.55
CA SER A 307 13.15 -9.91 2.54
C SER A 307 12.49 -9.64 1.19
N PHE A 308 11.99 -10.69 0.54
CA PHE A 308 11.23 -10.59 -0.72
C PHE A 308 9.95 -9.74 -0.58
N HIS A 309 9.31 -9.79 0.59
CA HIS A 309 8.03 -9.11 0.84
C HIS A 309 8.20 -7.63 1.17
N THR A 310 9.43 -7.11 1.31
CA THR A 310 9.67 -5.70 1.61
C THR A 310 9.57 -4.84 0.35
N SER A 311 8.95 -3.67 0.50
CA SER A 311 8.74 -2.68 -0.56
C SER A 311 9.36 -1.36 -0.15
N VAL A 312 9.91 -0.65 -1.12
CA VAL A 312 10.41 0.74 -1.02
C VAL A 312 9.31 1.74 -0.64
N THR A 313 8.02 1.40 -0.85
CA THR A 313 6.87 2.20 -0.38
C THR A 313 6.60 2.06 1.12
N ILE A 314 7.13 1.02 1.76
CA ILE A 314 6.98 0.75 3.20
C ILE A 314 8.25 1.15 3.95
N GLN A 315 9.41 0.89 3.35
CA GLN A 315 10.71 1.22 3.91
C GLN A 315 11.51 1.99 2.84
N PRO A 316 11.34 3.32 2.74
CA PRO A 316 11.86 4.13 1.64
C PRO A 316 13.36 4.45 1.74
N PHE A 317 14.00 4.22 2.88
CA PHE A 317 15.44 4.48 3.03
C PHE A 317 16.22 3.23 2.63
N ILE A 318 17.02 3.31 1.56
CA ILE A 318 17.84 2.18 1.11
C ILE A 318 19.22 2.33 1.72
N TYR A 319 19.72 1.30 2.42
CA TYR A 319 21.07 1.30 2.97
C TYR A 319 21.96 0.31 2.23
N SER A 320 23.11 0.76 1.73
CA SER A 320 24.11 -0.11 1.11
C SER A 320 25.51 0.46 1.27
N GLN A 321 26.47 -0.40 1.62
CA GLN A 321 27.91 -0.08 1.73
C GLN A 321 28.23 1.21 2.53
N GLY A 322 27.49 1.46 3.62
CA GLY A 322 27.72 2.64 4.48
C GLY A 322 26.96 3.91 4.08
N GLU A 323 26.23 3.89 2.97
CA GLU A 323 25.44 5.01 2.46
C GLU A 323 23.93 4.76 2.55
N TYR A 324 23.17 5.84 2.74
CA TYR A 324 21.73 5.86 2.56
C TYR A 324 21.37 6.51 1.23
N TYR A 325 20.40 5.92 0.55
CA TYR A 325 19.78 6.41 -0.67
C TYR A 325 18.29 6.63 -0.42
N ILE A 326 17.77 7.74 -0.93
CA ILE A 326 16.33 8.03 -0.92
C ILE A 326 15.95 8.78 -2.19
N LEU A 327 14.78 8.46 -2.74
CA LEU A 327 14.10 9.31 -3.71
C LEU A 327 13.09 10.22 -2.99
N PRO A 328 13.31 11.55 -2.94
CA PRO A 328 12.37 12.48 -2.31
C PRO A 328 10.94 12.36 -2.85
N ASN A 329 10.80 12.21 -4.18
CA ASN A 329 9.51 12.07 -4.86
C ASN A 329 8.73 10.83 -4.41
N LEU A 330 9.42 9.73 -4.13
CA LEU A 330 8.78 8.53 -3.58
C LEU A 330 8.25 8.80 -2.17
N PHE A 331 9.05 9.44 -1.31
CA PHE A 331 8.67 9.66 0.09
C PHE A 331 7.40 10.51 0.22
N VAL A 332 7.19 11.49 -0.65
CA VAL A 332 5.98 12.32 -0.62
C VAL A 332 4.72 11.61 -1.13
N GLN A 333 4.86 10.41 -1.71
CA GLN A 333 3.74 9.62 -2.22
C GLN A 333 3.33 8.48 -1.28
N VAL A 334 4.10 8.20 -0.23
CA VAL A 334 3.79 7.08 0.67
C VAL A 334 2.61 7.41 1.58
N GLU A 335 1.77 6.40 1.84
CA GLU A 335 0.73 6.49 2.86
C GLU A 335 1.35 6.27 4.24
N PRO A 336 1.40 7.28 5.14
CA PRO A 336 2.22 7.22 6.35
C PRO A 336 1.81 6.11 7.32
N SER A 337 0.50 5.91 7.56
CA SER A 337 0.02 4.83 8.44
C SER A 337 0.37 3.45 7.89
N ARG A 338 0.19 3.24 6.58
CA ARG A 338 0.56 1.98 5.92
C ARG A 338 2.06 1.73 5.96
N MET A 339 2.86 2.75 5.66
CA MET A 339 4.32 2.69 5.71
C MET A 339 4.76 2.20 7.09
N MET A 340 4.24 2.82 8.14
CA MET A 340 4.60 2.47 9.52
C MET A 340 4.09 1.10 9.95
N LEU A 341 2.83 0.74 9.65
CA LEU A 341 2.33 -0.60 9.96
C LEU A 341 3.12 -1.68 9.24
N GLY A 342 3.42 -1.47 7.95
CA GLY A 342 4.19 -2.42 7.15
C GLY A 342 5.64 -2.57 7.62
N ALA A 343 6.25 -1.49 8.09
CA ALA A 343 7.61 -1.49 8.66
C ALA A 343 7.65 -2.25 9.99
N LEU A 344 6.67 -2.03 10.88
CA LEU A 344 6.62 -2.65 12.21
C LEU A 344 6.15 -4.10 12.20
N ASN A 345 5.30 -4.50 11.23
CA ASN A 345 4.79 -5.87 11.10
C ASN A 345 5.88 -6.89 10.70
N LYS A 346 7.13 -6.45 10.54
CA LYS A 346 8.26 -7.30 10.16
C LYS A 346 9.39 -7.17 11.17
N GLY A 347 10.05 -8.30 11.44
CA GLY A 347 11.24 -8.34 12.28
C GLY A 347 10.95 -8.16 13.78
N GLU A 348 11.88 -7.49 14.47
CA GLU A 348 11.97 -7.42 15.93
C GLU A 348 10.80 -6.67 16.60
N LYS A 349 10.13 -5.76 15.86
CA LYS A 349 9.05 -4.91 16.39
C LYS A 349 7.63 -5.43 16.15
N LYS A 350 7.47 -6.70 15.75
CA LYS A 350 6.14 -7.31 15.57
C LYS A 350 5.22 -7.16 16.79
N ARG A 351 5.76 -7.27 18.00
CA ARG A 351 5.01 -7.05 19.24
C ARG A 351 4.41 -5.65 19.37
N VAL A 352 5.13 -4.64 18.87
CA VAL A 352 4.69 -3.24 18.85
C VAL A 352 3.52 -3.13 17.88
N TYR A 353 3.68 -3.66 16.67
CA TYR A 353 2.60 -3.74 15.67
C TYR A 353 1.34 -4.40 16.24
N ASP A 354 1.44 -5.57 16.88
CA ASP A 354 0.29 -6.28 17.42
C ASP A 354 -0.45 -5.45 18.50
N LYS A 355 0.30 -4.75 19.37
CA LYS A 355 -0.28 -3.84 20.38
C LYS A 355 -1.00 -2.65 19.75
N LEU A 356 -0.42 -2.07 18.70
CA LEU A 356 -0.98 -0.91 17.99
C LEU A 356 -2.28 -1.30 17.28
N ILE A 357 -2.28 -2.39 16.52
CA ILE A 357 -3.46 -2.86 15.79
C ILE A 357 -4.63 -3.12 16.74
N ASN A 358 -4.41 -3.80 17.87
CA ASN A 358 -5.48 -4.03 18.85
C ASN A 358 -6.09 -2.73 19.38
N SER A 359 -5.26 -1.70 19.59
CA SER A 359 -5.71 -0.39 20.07
C SER A 359 -6.48 0.37 18.99
N ILE A 360 -5.99 0.34 17.74
CA ILE A 360 -6.66 0.93 16.56
C ILE A 360 -8.01 0.24 16.29
N GLU A 361 -8.07 -1.09 16.40
CA GLU A 361 -9.30 -1.86 16.23
C GLU A 361 -10.34 -1.50 17.26
N LYS A 362 -9.95 -1.43 18.54
CA LYS A 362 -10.85 -1.04 19.62
C LYS A 362 -11.43 0.36 19.45
N THR A 363 -10.58 1.36 19.13
CA THR A 363 -11.05 2.74 18.90
C THR A 363 -12.04 2.82 17.74
N ASN A 364 -11.78 2.08 16.66
CA ASN A 364 -12.67 2.03 15.49
C ASN A 364 -13.99 1.31 15.81
N LEU A 365 -13.96 0.23 16.59
CA LEU A 365 -15.16 -0.46 17.08
C LEU A 365 -16.03 0.47 17.94
N ASP A 366 -15.43 1.24 18.85
CA ASP A 366 -16.14 2.21 19.67
C ASP A 366 -16.78 3.33 18.82
N LEU A 367 -16.10 3.76 17.75
CA LEU A 367 -16.65 4.74 16.80
C LEU A 367 -17.87 4.17 16.06
N ILE A 368 -17.76 2.95 15.53
CA ILE A 368 -18.86 2.25 14.86
C ILE A 368 -20.04 2.10 15.84
N GLY A 369 -19.77 1.61 17.06
CA GLY A 369 -20.76 1.43 18.12
C GLY A 369 -21.50 2.71 18.50
N ARG A 370 -20.80 3.83 18.67
CA ARG A 370 -21.42 5.15 18.95
C ARG A 370 -22.33 5.61 17.82
N LYS A 371 -21.98 5.31 16.58
CA LYS A 371 -22.73 5.73 15.41
C LYS A 371 -23.99 4.90 15.20
N VAL A 372 -23.90 3.58 15.31
CA VAL A 372 -25.07 2.68 15.16
C VAL A 372 -26.08 2.85 16.29
N LYS A 373 -25.66 3.22 17.51
CA LYS A 373 -26.56 3.53 18.64
C LYS A 373 -27.51 4.71 18.39
N GLN A 374 -27.27 5.52 17.36
CA GLN A 374 -28.16 6.61 16.96
C GLN A 374 -29.32 6.14 16.07
N LEU A 375 -29.29 4.90 15.59
CA LEU A 375 -30.40 4.31 14.85
C LEU A 375 -31.62 4.07 15.77
N PRO A 376 -32.84 4.17 15.26
CA PRO A 376 -34.04 3.89 16.06
C PRO A 376 -34.13 2.40 16.43
N ASN A 377 -34.68 2.13 17.63
CA ASN A 377 -35.03 0.80 18.13
C ASN A 377 -33.88 -0.21 18.13
N ILE A 378 -32.65 0.24 18.38
CA ILE A 378 -31.45 -0.60 18.33
C ILE A 378 -30.91 -0.90 19.73
N VAL A 379 -30.54 -2.15 19.95
CA VAL A 379 -29.67 -2.56 21.07
C VAL A 379 -28.34 -2.99 20.48
N CYS A 380 -27.26 -2.38 20.95
CA CYS A 380 -25.91 -2.60 20.45
C CYS A 380 -25.03 -3.19 21.55
N TYR A 381 -24.44 -4.35 21.30
CA TYR A 381 -23.37 -4.94 22.10
C TYR A 381 -22.07 -4.93 21.30
N LEU A 382 -20.97 -4.60 21.97
CA LEU A 382 -19.61 -4.66 21.42
C LEU A 382 -18.84 -5.76 22.15
N GLU A 383 -18.00 -6.49 21.42
CA GLU A 383 -17.08 -7.52 21.91
C GLU A 383 -17.73 -8.50 22.90
N LYS A 384 -18.98 -8.91 22.60
CA LYS A 384 -19.80 -9.65 23.55
C LYS A 384 -19.51 -11.14 23.46
N THR A 385 -18.92 -11.69 24.53
CA THR A 385 -18.78 -13.14 24.67
C THR A 385 -20.16 -13.79 24.91
N LEU A 386 -20.54 -14.70 24.02
CA LEU A 386 -21.71 -15.58 24.18
C LEU A 386 -21.24 -17.03 24.34
N LYS A 387 -21.99 -17.80 25.13
CA LYS A 387 -21.75 -19.23 25.35
C LYS A 387 -23.00 -20.01 24.98
N ASN A 388 -22.86 -20.98 24.07
CA ASN A 388 -23.93 -21.91 23.71
C ASN A 388 -23.37 -23.34 23.66
N ASN A 389 -23.96 -24.28 24.41
CA ASN A 389 -23.57 -25.70 24.39
C ASN A 389 -22.04 -25.96 24.49
N GLY A 390 -21.35 -25.19 25.34
CA GLY A 390 -19.89 -25.28 25.51
C GLY A 390 -19.05 -24.56 24.44
N GLN A 391 -19.65 -24.12 23.32
CA GLN A 391 -18.99 -23.25 22.35
C GLN A 391 -19.02 -21.79 22.82
N ARG A 392 -17.86 -21.14 22.75
CA ARG A 392 -17.69 -19.70 23.03
C ARG A 392 -17.54 -18.96 21.71
N ILE A 393 -18.37 -17.93 21.49
CA ILE A 393 -18.21 -16.96 20.40
C ILE A 393 -18.06 -15.56 20.99
N CYS A 394 -17.36 -14.68 20.27
CA CYS A 394 -17.17 -13.29 20.67
C CYS A 394 -17.19 -12.40 19.43
N PRO A 395 -18.37 -12.11 18.87
CA PRO A 395 -18.49 -11.19 17.76
C PRO A 395 -18.08 -9.78 18.18
N ASP A 396 -17.49 -9.02 17.25
CA ASP A 396 -17.08 -7.64 17.54
C ASP A 396 -18.31 -6.74 17.75
N ILE A 397 -19.39 -6.96 16.99
CA ILE A 397 -20.61 -6.17 17.05
C ILE A 397 -21.84 -7.08 16.96
N ILE A 398 -22.80 -6.88 17.86
CA ILE A 398 -24.15 -7.46 17.78
C ILE A 398 -25.17 -6.32 17.85
N LEU A 399 -26.00 -6.20 16.81
CA LEU A 399 -27.06 -5.20 16.70
C LEU A 399 -28.42 -5.87 16.63
N ILE A 400 -29.29 -5.54 17.57
CA ILE A 400 -30.62 -6.17 17.71
C ILE A 400 -31.70 -5.11 17.50
N ASP A 401 -32.61 -5.37 16.58
CA ASP A 401 -33.85 -4.64 16.36
C ASP A 401 -35.02 -5.50 16.86
N PRO A 402 -35.47 -5.30 18.11
CA PRO A 402 -36.55 -6.11 18.69
C PRO A 402 -37.88 -5.90 17.97
N THR A 403 -38.12 -4.71 17.41
CA THR A 403 -39.37 -4.37 16.73
C THR A 403 -39.55 -5.18 15.46
N ARG A 404 -38.47 -5.40 14.71
CA ARG A 404 -38.48 -6.18 13.46
C ARG A 404 -38.06 -7.63 13.62
N LYS A 405 -37.77 -8.08 14.85
CA LYS A 405 -37.18 -9.39 15.13
C LYS A 405 -35.97 -9.67 14.24
N PHE A 406 -35.04 -8.72 14.20
CA PHE A 406 -33.86 -8.79 13.33
C PHE A 406 -32.58 -8.59 14.14
N LEU A 407 -31.57 -9.40 13.83
CA LEU A 407 -30.25 -9.35 14.44
C LEU A 407 -29.18 -9.29 13.36
N LEU A 408 -28.30 -8.30 13.44
CA LEU A 408 -27.08 -8.23 12.64
C LEU A 408 -25.88 -8.54 13.55
N VAL A 409 -25.10 -9.55 13.16
CA VAL A 409 -23.80 -9.82 13.76
C VAL A 409 -22.71 -9.39 12.78
N ALA A 410 -21.71 -8.67 13.27
CA ALA A 410 -20.63 -8.16 12.43
C ALA A 410 -19.26 -8.31 13.08
N ASP A 411 -18.27 -8.54 12.23
CA ASP A 411 -16.85 -8.46 12.60
C ASP A 411 -16.19 -7.28 11.88
N TYR A 412 -15.35 -6.56 12.61
CA TYR A 412 -14.47 -5.54 12.06
C TYR A 412 -13.11 -6.15 11.78
N LYS A 413 -12.51 -5.79 10.65
CA LYS A 413 -11.14 -6.21 10.29
C LYS A 413 -10.32 -5.02 9.84
N HIS A 414 -9.24 -4.72 10.55
CA HIS A 414 -8.32 -3.64 10.17
C HIS A 414 -7.30 -4.12 9.13
N PHE A 415 -7.79 -4.58 7.97
CA PHE A 415 -6.91 -5.00 6.89
C PHE A 415 -6.17 -3.80 6.28
N ILE A 416 -4.84 -3.90 6.22
CA ILE A 416 -4.04 -3.12 5.29
C ILE A 416 -4.39 -3.59 3.87
N GLY A 417 -4.90 -2.71 3.00
CA GLY A 417 -5.30 -3.09 1.64
C GLY A 417 -4.10 -3.60 0.83
N PRO A 418 -4.21 -4.61 -0.03
CA PRO A 418 -3.05 -5.18 -0.73
C PRO A 418 -2.45 -4.21 -1.77
N ILE A 419 -1.12 -4.15 -1.89
CA ILE A 419 -0.40 -3.43 -2.98
C ILE A 419 0.23 -4.36 -4.02
N SER A 420 0.38 -5.64 -3.70
CA SER A 420 0.94 -6.65 -4.60
C SER A 420 0.07 -7.91 -4.63
N GLY A 421 0.23 -8.75 -5.67
CA GLY A 421 -0.48 -10.03 -5.78
C GLY A 421 -0.30 -10.95 -4.56
N SER A 422 0.87 -10.91 -3.91
CA SER A 422 1.20 -11.73 -2.74
C SER A 422 0.44 -11.27 -1.50
N GLU A 423 0.20 -9.96 -1.38
CA GLU A 423 -0.67 -9.43 -0.35
C GLU A 423 -2.14 -9.78 -0.64
N VAL A 424 -2.56 -9.78 -1.92
CA VAL A 424 -3.92 -10.20 -2.31
C VAL A 424 -4.20 -11.62 -1.82
N GLU A 425 -3.27 -12.57 -2.00
CA GLU A 425 -3.42 -13.92 -1.44
C GLU A 425 -3.65 -13.91 0.07
N TYR A 426 -2.76 -13.26 0.82
CA TYR A 426 -2.80 -13.28 2.27
C TYR A 426 -4.15 -12.73 2.75
N LYS A 427 -4.64 -11.69 2.06
CA LYS A 427 -5.93 -11.06 2.33
C LYS A 427 -7.11 -11.95 1.95
N ILE A 428 -7.06 -12.73 0.87
CA ILE A 428 -8.09 -13.73 0.55
C ILE A 428 -8.21 -14.74 1.70
N LYS A 429 -7.08 -15.28 2.20
CA LYS A 429 -7.09 -16.25 3.31
C LYS A 429 -7.57 -15.65 4.62
N GLU A 430 -7.19 -14.42 4.94
CA GLU A 430 -7.73 -13.70 6.10
C GLU A 430 -9.24 -13.46 5.97
N LEU A 431 -9.69 -13.12 4.76
CA LEU A 431 -11.10 -12.89 4.48
C LEU A 431 -11.92 -14.18 4.58
N GLU A 432 -11.44 -15.29 4.03
CA GLU A 432 -12.08 -16.61 4.18
C GLU A 432 -12.23 -17.01 5.64
N LYS A 433 -11.20 -16.76 6.47
CA LYS A 433 -11.28 -16.97 7.92
C LYS A 433 -12.34 -16.09 8.56
N ALA A 434 -12.42 -14.81 8.19
CA ALA A 434 -13.42 -13.89 8.70
C ALA A 434 -14.85 -14.29 8.27
N ILE A 435 -15.04 -14.71 7.01
CA ILE A 435 -16.33 -15.22 6.50
C ILE A 435 -16.76 -16.45 7.31
N ASN A 436 -15.88 -17.43 7.47
CA ASN A 436 -16.17 -18.63 8.26
C ASN A 436 -16.49 -18.30 9.73
N GLN A 437 -15.80 -17.31 10.30
CA GLN A 437 -16.04 -16.84 11.66
C GLN A 437 -17.43 -16.21 11.80
N VAL A 438 -17.81 -15.31 10.89
CA VAL A 438 -19.16 -14.69 10.91
C VAL A 438 -20.24 -15.73 10.64
N GLN A 439 -20.02 -16.67 9.72
CA GLN A 439 -20.96 -17.77 9.49
C GLN A 439 -21.18 -18.59 10.76
N LYS A 440 -20.10 -18.93 11.48
CA LYS A 440 -20.20 -19.61 12.77
C LYS A 440 -21.01 -18.82 13.79
N TYR A 441 -20.92 -17.49 13.80
CA TYR A 441 -21.76 -16.66 14.67
C TYR A 441 -23.23 -16.74 14.30
N ILE A 442 -23.56 -16.65 13.00
CA ILE A 442 -24.93 -16.80 12.51
C ILE A 442 -25.51 -18.15 12.97
N ASP A 443 -24.78 -19.24 12.73
CA ASP A 443 -25.21 -20.60 13.08
C ASP A 443 -25.46 -20.75 14.60
N ASN A 444 -24.58 -20.19 15.43
CA ASN A 444 -24.71 -20.23 16.88
C ASN A 444 -25.87 -19.35 17.39
N LEU A 445 -26.05 -18.16 16.82
CA LEU A 445 -27.11 -17.22 17.20
C LEU A 445 -28.49 -17.73 16.80
N ASN A 446 -28.62 -18.43 15.67
CA ASN A 446 -29.87 -19.09 15.27
C ASN A 446 -30.30 -20.20 16.24
N GLN A 447 -29.37 -20.76 17.02
CA GLN A 447 -29.66 -21.79 18.03
C GLN A 447 -29.86 -21.20 19.45
N LEU A 448 -29.56 -19.92 19.65
CA LEU A 448 -29.70 -19.26 20.94
C LEU A 448 -31.12 -18.74 21.13
N SER A 449 -31.69 -18.95 22.31
CA SER A 449 -33.01 -18.40 22.65
C SER A 449 -32.94 -16.94 23.07
N LYS A 450 -31.80 -16.47 23.58
CA LYS A 450 -31.60 -15.10 24.06
C LYS A 450 -30.18 -14.62 23.89
N VAL A 451 -30.04 -13.30 23.74
CA VAL A 451 -28.79 -12.56 23.93
C VAL A 451 -28.99 -11.66 25.15
N GLU A 452 -28.26 -11.94 26.22
CA GLU A 452 -28.47 -11.32 27.53
C GLU A 452 -29.92 -11.49 28.02
N LEU A 453 -30.66 -10.38 28.13
CA LEU A 453 -32.05 -10.32 28.58
C LEU A 453 -33.05 -10.28 27.41
N ILE A 454 -32.57 -10.21 26.16
CA ILE A 454 -33.42 -10.09 24.98
C ILE A 454 -33.66 -11.49 24.40
N SER A 455 -34.92 -11.92 24.40
CA SER A 455 -35.32 -13.11 23.66
C SER A 455 -35.13 -12.87 22.16
N ILE A 456 -34.33 -13.71 21.52
CA ILE A 456 -34.07 -13.66 20.08
C ILE A 456 -34.71 -14.85 19.35
N GLN A 457 -35.62 -15.55 20.01
CA GLN A 457 -36.40 -16.62 19.40
C GLN A 457 -37.20 -16.04 18.22
N ASP A 458 -37.11 -16.71 17.07
CA ASP A 458 -37.70 -16.30 15.78
C ASP A 458 -37.09 -15.05 15.14
N PHE A 459 -35.90 -14.61 15.56
CA PHE A 459 -35.21 -13.50 14.90
C PHE A 459 -34.57 -13.94 13.59
N THR A 460 -34.61 -13.08 12.58
CA THR A 460 -33.77 -13.25 11.39
C THR A 460 -32.35 -12.79 11.73
N VAL A 461 -31.36 -13.67 11.59
CA VAL A 461 -29.94 -13.38 11.83
C VAL A 461 -29.22 -13.15 10.51
N SER A 462 -28.48 -12.05 10.39
CA SER A 462 -27.63 -11.73 9.25
C SER A 462 -26.20 -11.44 9.69
N GLY A 463 -25.24 -11.75 8.82
CA GLY A 463 -23.82 -11.46 9.02
C GLY A 463 -23.34 -10.24 8.24
N LEU A 464 -22.25 -9.63 8.68
CA LEU A 464 -21.55 -8.55 7.99
C LEU A 464 -20.05 -8.58 8.32
N ILE A 465 -19.20 -8.26 7.35
CA ILE A 465 -17.80 -7.94 7.58
C ILE A 465 -17.59 -6.46 7.28
N ILE A 466 -17.02 -5.73 8.24
CA ILE A 466 -16.66 -4.32 8.10
C ILE A 466 -15.14 -4.22 7.99
N THR A 467 -14.62 -3.75 6.86
CA THR A 467 -13.17 -3.52 6.69
C THR A 467 -12.80 -2.06 6.95
N HIS A 468 -11.58 -1.77 7.38
CA HIS A 468 -11.16 -0.37 7.57
C HIS A 468 -11.19 0.45 6.27
N LYS A 469 -10.68 -0.12 5.17
CA LYS A 469 -10.62 0.47 3.82
C LYS A 469 -11.26 -0.48 2.79
N PRO A 470 -11.57 0.00 1.56
CA PRO A 470 -11.99 -0.88 0.47
C PRO A 470 -10.94 -1.97 0.28
N LEU A 471 -11.40 -3.22 0.14
CA LEU A 471 -10.52 -4.39 0.04
C LEU A 471 -10.59 -4.97 -1.38
N PRO A 472 -9.69 -4.57 -2.28
CA PRO A 472 -9.67 -5.05 -3.66
C PRO A 472 -9.09 -6.48 -3.75
N VAL A 473 -9.88 -7.47 -3.37
CA VAL A 473 -9.53 -8.90 -3.47
C VAL A 473 -10.69 -9.67 -4.10
N PRO A 474 -10.41 -10.76 -4.85
CA PRO A 474 -11.48 -11.63 -5.33
C PRO A 474 -12.22 -12.24 -4.14
N ILE A 475 -13.54 -12.41 -4.29
CA ILE A 475 -14.40 -12.98 -3.26
C ILE A 475 -14.93 -14.33 -3.76
N PRO A 476 -14.95 -15.40 -2.95
CA PRO A 476 -15.54 -16.66 -3.38
C PRO A 476 -16.99 -16.47 -3.82
N ILE A 477 -17.38 -17.02 -4.99
CA ILE A 477 -18.75 -16.86 -5.54
C ILE A 477 -19.83 -17.38 -4.57
N LYS A 478 -19.47 -18.37 -3.75
CA LYS A 478 -20.36 -18.96 -2.74
C LYS A 478 -20.54 -18.08 -1.47
N ASN A 479 -19.84 -16.95 -1.38
CA ASN A 479 -19.93 -16.09 -0.21
C ASN A 479 -21.26 -15.34 -0.19
N ASN A 480 -22.02 -15.51 0.90
CA ASN A 480 -23.28 -14.82 1.14
C ASN A 480 -23.18 -13.72 2.22
N ILE A 481 -22.00 -13.51 2.80
CA ILE A 481 -21.78 -12.52 3.85
C ILE A 481 -21.28 -11.22 3.20
N PRO A 482 -22.05 -10.12 3.25
CA PRO A 482 -21.62 -8.86 2.68
C PRO A 482 -20.35 -8.35 3.34
N ILE A 483 -19.48 -7.74 2.54
CA ILE A 483 -18.24 -7.10 2.99
C ILE A 483 -18.31 -5.64 2.57
N VAL A 484 -18.16 -4.72 3.53
CA VAL A 484 -18.25 -3.28 3.28
C VAL A 484 -17.15 -2.56 4.03
N ASP A 485 -16.58 -1.51 3.44
CA ASP A 485 -15.60 -0.70 4.16
C ASP A 485 -16.27 0.27 5.17
N MET A 486 -15.52 0.69 6.18
CA MET A 486 -16.01 1.48 7.30
C MET A 486 -16.58 2.83 6.85
N LYS A 487 -15.99 3.49 5.86
CA LYS A 487 -16.50 4.79 5.36
C LYS A 487 -17.85 4.61 4.66
N THR A 488 -17.99 3.58 3.83
CA THR A 488 -19.25 3.25 3.16
C THR A 488 -20.32 2.82 4.17
N PHE A 489 -19.98 1.94 5.12
CA PHE A 489 -20.87 1.56 6.22
C PHE A 489 -21.36 2.79 6.98
N ASN A 490 -20.44 3.67 7.36
CA ASN A 490 -20.74 4.90 8.07
C ASN A 490 -21.64 5.84 7.29
N GLN A 491 -21.50 5.92 5.96
CA GLN A 491 -22.40 6.72 5.13
C GLN A 491 -23.82 6.13 5.14
N LEU A 492 -23.94 4.82 4.92
CA LEU A 492 -25.24 4.13 4.91
C LEU A 492 -25.96 4.22 6.26
N VAL A 493 -25.22 4.19 7.38
CA VAL A 493 -25.78 4.41 8.71
C VAL A 493 -26.26 5.86 8.88
N GLN A 494 -25.51 6.88 8.41
CA GLN A 494 -26.01 8.27 8.49
C GLN A 494 -27.26 8.48 7.66
N ASP A 495 -27.30 7.94 6.45
CA ASP A 495 -28.48 8.04 5.59
C ASP A 495 -29.69 7.37 6.25
N ALA A 496 -29.49 6.26 6.95
CA ALA A 496 -30.54 5.58 7.69
C ALA A 496 -30.99 6.38 8.93
N ILE A 497 -30.08 7.01 9.67
CA ILE A 497 -30.43 7.91 10.79
C ILE A 497 -31.32 9.05 10.26
N PHE A 498 -30.92 9.71 9.17
CA PHE A 498 -31.69 10.78 8.54
C PHE A 498 -33.08 10.31 8.10
N LYS A 499 -33.16 9.13 7.49
CA LYS A 499 -34.42 8.51 7.03
C LYS A 499 -35.21 7.82 8.15
N LYS A 500 -34.74 7.87 9.41
CA LYS A 500 -35.33 7.16 10.57
C LYS A 500 -35.52 5.65 10.31
N MET A 501 -34.58 5.04 9.60
CA MET A 501 -34.55 3.61 9.31
C MET A 501 -33.73 2.87 10.38
N GLY A 502 -34.24 1.74 10.88
CA GLY A 502 -33.48 0.84 11.77
C GLY A 502 -32.40 0.03 11.03
N ILE A 503 -31.68 -0.82 11.76
CA ILE A 503 -30.55 -1.61 11.23
C ILE A 503 -30.95 -2.58 10.11
N TYR A 504 -32.20 -3.07 10.10
CA TYR A 504 -32.71 -3.87 8.98
C TYR A 504 -32.67 -3.10 7.65
N GLY A 505 -33.00 -1.81 7.69
CA GLY A 505 -32.94 -0.93 6.52
C GLY A 505 -31.50 -0.70 6.05
N VAL A 506 -30.57 -0.48 6.99
CA VAL A 506 -29.13 -0.37 6.70
C VAL A 506 -28.63 -1.66 6.03
N THR A 507 -28.99 -2.83 6.58
CA THR A 507 -28.56 -4.13 6.05
C THR A 507 -29.08 -4.35 4.63
N LYS A 508 -30.31 -3.93 4.32
CA LYS A 508 -30.83 -3.95 2.94
C LYS A 508 -30.01 -3.07 2.00
N SER A 509 -29.66 -1.85 2.42
CA SER A 509 -28.83 -0.95 1.62
C SER A 509 -27.43 -1.53 1.38
N ILE A 510 -26.83 -2.15 2.40
CA ILE A 510 -25.53 -2.83 2.29
C ILE A 510 -25.64 -3.99 1.30
N ASN A 511 -26.65 -4.85 1.41
CA ASN A 511 -26.86 -5.96 0.50
C ASN A 511 -27.05 -5.49 -0.95
N HIS A 512 -27.82 -4.43 -1.16
CA HIS A 512 -28.00 -3.85 -2.50
C HIS A 512 -26.68 -3.32 -3.06
N TRP A 513 -25.90 -2.58 -2.26
CA TRP A 513 -24.58 -2.11 -2.66
C TRP A 513 -23.63 -3.28 -2.96
N TYR A 514 -23.60 -4.30 -2.10
CA TYR A 514 -22.73 -5.45 -2.22
C TYR A 514 -23.04 -6.35 -3.43
N HIS A 515 -24.30 -6.44 -3.88
CA HIS A 515 -24.69 -7.22 -5.06
C HIS A 515 -24.93 -6.39 -6.32
N SER A 516 -24.76 -5.06 -6.27
CA SER A 516 -24.88 -4.20 -7.45
C SER A 516 -23.87 -4.58 -8.54
N GLU A 517 -24.19 -4.37 -9.82
CA GLU A 517 -23.22 -4.58 -10.89
C GLU A 517 -22.03 -3.62 -10.75
N PRO A 518 -20.83 -4.01 -11.21
CA PRO A 518 -19.69 -3.11 -11.28
C PRO A 518 -20.04 -1.85 -12.09
N LYS A 519 -19.58 -0.69 -11.62
CA LYS A 519 -19.79 0.59 -12.30
C LYS A 519 -18.90 0.73 -13.53
N ASN A 520 -17.72 0.11 -13.49
CA ASN A 520 -16.75 0.16 -14.56
C ASN A 520 -16.69 -1.18 -15.30
N VAL A 521 -16.55 -1.13 -16.63
CA VAL A 521 -16.42 -2.32 -17.49
C VAL A 521 -14.94 -2.66 -17.62
N PHE A 522 -14.57 -3.87 -17.24
CA PHE A 522 -13.21 -4.40 -17.38
C PHE A 522 -13.18 -5.50 -18.43
N SER A 523 -12.18 -5.44 -19.29
CA SER A 523 -11.91 -6.52 -20.25
C SER A 523 -10.76 -7.38 -19.75
N GLU A 524 -11.00 -8.68 -19.65
CA GLU A 524 -9.95 -9.66 -19.47
C GLU A 524 -9.08 -9.69 -20.73
N PHE A 525 -7.76 -9.69 -20.56
CA PHE A 525 -6.83 -9.91 -21.66
C PHE A 525 -5.66 -10.76 -21.20
N GLU A 526 -5.17 -11.60 -22.09
CA GLU A 526 -3.93 -12.33 -21.87
C GLU A 526 -2.75 -11.38 -22.12
N SER A 527 -1.89 -11.24 -21.14
CA SER A 527 -0.60 -10.56 -21.32
C SER A 527 0.52 -11.59 -21.36
N GLU A 528 1.47 -11.38 -22.26
CA GLU A 528 2.66 -12.19 -22.42
C GLU A 528 3.89 -11.41 -21.95
N ILE A 529 4.74 -12.05 -21.16
CA ILE A 529 6.08 -11.55 -20.84
C ILE A 529 7.09 -12.59 -21.33
N ILE A 530 8.00 -12.15 -22.18
CA ILE A 530 9.09 -12.99 -22.67
C ILE A 530 10.19 -13.05 -21.61
N VAL A 531 10.60 -14.27 -21.25
CA VAL A 531 11.75 -14.53 -20.39
C VAL A 531 12.68 -15.45 -21.15
N GLU A 532 13.75 -14.88 -21.70
CA GLU A 532 14.66 -15.59 -22.60
C GLU A 532 13.90 -16.17 -23.81
N ASP A 533 13.84 -17.50 -23.93
CA ASP A 533 13.12 -18.21 -24.98
C ASP A 533 11.79 -18.82 -24.49
N TRP A 534 11.33 -18.45 -23.29
CA TRP A 534 10.04 -18.83 -22.75
C TRP A 534 9.03 -17.68 -22.80
N LYS A 535 7.76 -18.05 -22.96
CA LYS A 535 6.61 -17.16 -22.88
C LYS A 535 5.86 -17.42 -21.58
N VAL A 536 5.75 -16.39 -20.73
CA VAL A 536 4.90 -16.46 -19.54
C VAL A 536 3.62 -15.69 -19.82
N LYS A 537 2.52 -16.42 -19.96
CA LYS A 537 1.18 -15.86 -20.16
C LYS A 537 0.43 -15.77 -18.85
N ARG A 538 -0.29 -14.68 -18.70
CA ARG A 538 -1.10 -14.41 -17.51
C ARG A 538 -2.36 -13.64 -17.86
N THR A 539 -3.44 -13.99 -17.19
CA THR A 539 -4.66 -13.20 -17.21
C THR A 539 -4.43 -11.84 -16.53
N GLN A 540 -4.63 -10.76 -17.28
CA GLN A 540 -4.77 -9.41 -16.77
C GLN A 540 -6.19 -8.89 -17.04
N HIS A 541 -6.53 -7.78 -16.40
CA HIS A 541 -7.72 -7.02 -16.77
C HIS A 541 -7.30 -5.57 -16.98
N LYS A 542 -7.89 -4.93 -17.99
CA LYS A 542 -7.71 -3.50 -18.27
C LYS A 542 -9.06 -2.80 -18.22
N PHE A 543 -9.03 -1.52 -17.86
CA PHE A 543 -10.16 -0.64 -18.09
C PHE A 543 -10.45 -0.62 -19.60
N ALA A 544 -11.69 -0.89 -19.99
CA ALA A 544 -12.12 -0.97 -21.39
C ALA A 544 -12.13 0.40 -22.08
#